data_AF-A0A497B2M1-F1
#
_entry.id   AF-A0A497B2M1-F1
#
_cell.length_a   1.000
_cell.length_b   1.000
_cell.length_c   1.000
_cell.angle_alpha   90.00
_cell.angle_beta   90.00
_cell.angle_gamma   90.00
#
_symmetry.space_group_name_H-M   'P 1'
#
loop_
_entity.id
_entity.type
_entity.pdbx_description
1 polymer ?
#
loop_
_entity_poly.entity_id
_entity_poly.type
_entity_poly.pdbx_seq_one_letter_code
_entity_poly.pdbx_strand_id
1 'polypeptide(L)'
;MRITIEEEKAEGLSPEDLNVLAALGIEIHIKRSRPSRPRKSCPSPYNLLIRYQCRLCGAVQSEAWEMRRNERGDALEGTKVPLEGFRPDKVKEELRATCSQCKERLLRLSKEELVEKLLTKVKEV
;
A
#
# COMPACT_ATOMS: atom_id res chain seq x y z
N MET A 1 -22.11 -32.31 12.38
CA MET A 1 -20.81 -31.62 12.13
C MET A 1 -21.01 -30.66 10.97
N ARG A 2 -20.46 -29.44 11.02
CA ARG A 2 -20.71 -28.43 9.97
C ARG A 2 -19.44 -28.16 9.18
N ILE A 3 -19.53 -28.25 7.86
CA ILE A 3 -18.40 -28.03 6.95
C ILE A 3 -18.83 -26.99 5.92
N THR A 4 -18.00 -25.96 5.73
CA THR A 4 -18.23 -24.93 4.70
C THR A 4 -17.18 -25.11 3.61
N ILE A 5 -17.63 -25.20 2.37
CA ILE A 5 -16.74 -25.32 1.20
C ILE A 5 -17.04 -24.23 0.18
N GLU A 6 -16.02 -23.81 -0.54
CA GLU A 6 -16.15 -22.87 -1.65
C GLU A 6 -16.70 -23.59 -2.89
N GLU A 7 -17.48 -22.89 -3.71
CA GLU A 7 -18.16 -23.46 -4.89
C GLU A 7 -17.22 -24.19 -5.85
N GLU A 8 -16.00 -23.67 -6.06
CA GLU A 8 -14.95 -24.31 -6.89
C GLU A 8 -14.49 -25.68 -6.34
N LYS A 9 -14.61 -25.91 -5.03
CA LYS A 9 -14.28 -27.19 -4.38
C LYS A 9 -15.49 -28.13 -4.27
N ALA A 10 -16.68 -27.65 -4.63
CA ALA A 10 -17.92 -28.40 -4.62
C ALA A 10 -18.29 -28.98 -6.01
N GLU A 11 -17.50 -28.70 -7.05
CA GLU A 11 -17.75 -29.14 -8.44
C GLU A 11 -17.82 -30.67 -8.64
N GLY A 12 -17.44 -31.47 -7.63
CA GLY A 12 -17.50 -32.94 -7.67
C GLY A 12 -18.56 -33.59 -6.78
N LEU A 13 -19.39 -32.81 -6.08
CA LEU A 13 -20.43 -33.37 -5.19
C LEU A 13 -21.77 -33.41 -5.92
N SER A 14 -22.29 -34.62 -6.17
CA SER A 14 -23.63 -34.76 -6.75
C SER A 14 -24.71 -34.40 -5.72
N PRO A 15 -25.94 -34.11 -6.16
CA PRO A 15 -27.08 -33.92 -5.25
C PRO A 15 -27.34 -35.15 -4.37
N GLU A 16 -27.06 -36.36 -4.86
CA GLU A 16 -27.18 -37.58 -4.06
C GLU A 16 -26.13 -37.63 -2.94
N ASP A 17 -24.89 -37.25 -3.22
CA ASP A 17 -23.81 -37.21 -2.22
C ASP A 17 -24.12 -36.24 -1.07
N LEU A 18 -24.69 -35.07 -1.40
CA LEU A 18 -25.11 -34.08 -0.40
C LEU A 18 -26.23 -34.61 0.50
N ASN A 19 -27.15 -35.42 -0.04
CA ASN A 19 -28.22 -36.03 0.74
C ASN A 19 -27.70 -37.12 1.68
N VAL A 20 -26.75 -37.95 1.23
CA VAL A 20 -26.09 -38.95 2.07
C VAL A 20 -25.34 -38.28 3.23
N LEU A 21 -24.60 -37.20 2.94
CA LEU A 21 -23.84 -36.46 3.95
C LEU A 21 -24.78 -35.79 4.97
N ALA A 22 -25.91 -35.25 4.53
CA ALA A 22 -26.93 -34.70 5.42
C ALA A 22 -27.56 -35.78 6.33
N ALA A 23 -27.86 -36.96 5.79
CA ALA A 23 -28.38 -38.09 6.58
C ALA A 23 -27.39 -38.58 7.65
N LEU A 24 -26.08 -38.41 7.41
CA LEU A 24 -25.01 -38.68 8.38
C LEU A 24 -24.78 -37.53 9.38
N GLY A 25 -25.62 -36.48 9.35
CA GLY A 25 -25.53 -35.34 10.25
C GLY A 25 -24.40 -34.35 9.88
N ILE A 26 -23.93 -34.38 8.63
CA ILE A 26 -22.92 -33.47 8.09
C ILE A 26 -23.61 -32.44 7.19
N GLU A 27 -23.74 -31.21 7.68
CA GLU A 27 -24.30 -30.10 6.90
C GLU A 27 -23.19 -29.41 6.10
N ILE A 28 -23.28 -29.48 4.76
CA ILE A 28 -22.34 -28.83 3.85
C ILE A 28 -22.97 -27.56 3.29
N HIS A 29 -22.37 -26.41 3.61
CA HIS A 29 -22.75 -25.12 3.03
C HIS A 29 -21.78 -24.72 1.93
N ILE A 30 -22.30 -24.61 0.70
CA ILE A 30 -21.54 -24.11 -0.45
C ILE A 30 -21.62 -22.59 -0.47
N LYS A 31 -20.49 -21.92 -0.29
CA LYS A 31 -20.39 -20.46 -0.46
C LYS A 31 -20.17 -20.14 -1.94
N ARG A 32 -21.20 -19.59 -2.59
CA ARG A 32 -21.09 -19.06 -3.95
C ARG A 32 -20.20 -17.83 -4.00
N SER A 33 -19.26 -17.78 -4.93
CA SER A 33 -18.40 -16.62 -5.12
C SER A 33 -19.23 -15.46 -5.67
N ARG A 34 -19.06 -14.25 -5.11
CA ARG A 34 -19.79 -13.07 -5.59
C ARG A 34 -19.29 -12.71 -7.00
N PRO A 35 -20.18 -12.35 -7.95
CA PRO A 35 -19.75 -11.85 -9.23
C PRO A 35 -18.88 -10.60 -9.03
N SER A 36 -17.70 -10.60 -9.66
CA SER A 36 -16.76 -9.50 -9.57
C SER A 36 -17.42 -8.23 -10.14
N ARG A 37 -17.46 -7.16 -9.34
CA ARG A 37 -17.91 -5.85 -9.82
C ARG A 37 -17.10 -5.45 -11.06
N PRO A 38 -17.70 -4.79 -12.06
CA PRO A 38 -16.95 -4.24 -13.19
C PRO A 38 -15.86 -3.30 -12.64
N ARG A 39 -14.61 -3.58 -13.02
CA ARG A 39 -13.46 -2.79 -12.57
C ARG A 39 -13.67 -1.34 -13.02
N LYS A 40 -13.54 -0.38 -12.09
CA LYS A 40 -13.51 1.04 -12.42
C LYS A 40 -12.47 1.25 -13.53
N SER A 41 -12.79 2.03 -14.54
CA SER A 41 -11.89 2.34 -15.65
C SER A 41 -10.52 2.80 -15.11
N CYS A 42 -9.45 2.32 -15.76
CA CYS A 42 -8.08 2.70 -15.40
C CYS A 42 -7.94 4.24 -15.50
N PRO A 43 -7.40 4.92 -14.46
CA PRO A 43 -7.24 6.38 -14.49
C PRO A 43 -6.37 6.86 -15.67
N SER A 44 -6.58 8.11 -16.11
CA SER A 44 -5.74 8.72 -17.15
C SER A 44 -4.29 8.92 -16.66
N PRO A 45 -3.28 8.76 -17.54
CA PRO A 45 -1.89 9.10 -17.27
C PRO A 45 -1.70 10.54 -16.78
N TYR A 46 -0.67 10.78 -15.96
CA TYR A 46 -0.33 12.11 -15.44
C TYR A 46 1.09 12.18 -14.89
N ASN A 47 1.62 13.40 -14.80
CA ASN A 47 2.89 13.74 -14.17
C ASN A 47 2.70 14.07 -12.68
N LEU A 48 3.36 13.33 -11.80
CA LEU A 48 3.29 13.49 -10.35
C LEU A 48 4.61 14.05 -9.82
N LEU A 49 4.55 15.18 -9.11
CA LEU A 49 5.65 15.67 -8.28
C LEU A 49 5.36 15.36 -6.81
N ILE A 50 6.22 14.60 -6.15
CA ILE A 50 6.13 14.36 -4.71
C ILE A 50 7.19 15.20 -3.99
N ARG A 51 6.76 15.99 -3.01
CA ARG A 51 7.62 16.81 -2.16
C ARG A 51 7.65 16.23 -0.75
N TYR A 52 8.82 15.76 -0.34
CA TYR A 52 9.06 15.22 0.98
C TYR A 52 9.72 16.26 1.87
N GLN A 53 9.06 16.65 2.96
CA GLN A 53 9.63 17.55 3.95
C GLN A 53 10.04 16.77 5.21
N CYS A 54 11.29 16.95 5.64
CA CYS A 54 11.84 16.37 6.85
C CYS A 54 11.33 17.11 8.09
N ARG A 55 10.72 16.40 9.05
CA ARG A 55 10.30 17.01 10.32
C ARG A 55 11.46 17.43 11.21
N LEU A 56 12.62 16.79 11.09
CA LEU A 56 13.77 17.09 11.95
C LEU A 56 14.52 18.35 11.54
N CYS A 57 14.79 18.53 10.24
CA CYS A 57 15.61 19.63 9.74
C CYS A 57 14.88 20.57 8.77
N GLY A 58 13.62 20.30 8.43
CA GLY A 58 12.85 21.10 7.49
C GLY A 58 13.25 20.94 6.02
N ALA A 59 14.30 20.19 5.70
CA ALA A 59 14.77 20.00 4.34
C ALA A 59 13.67 19.39 3.44
N VAL A 60 13.57 19.91 2.22
CA VAL A 60 12.60 19.47 1.21
C VAL A 60 13.34 18.74 0.10
N GLN A 61 12.89 17.53 -0.22
CA GLN A 61 13.35 16.74 -1.36
C GLN A 61 12.17 16.52 -2.32
N SER A 62 12.42 16.54 -3.62
CA SER A 62 11.38 16.34 -4.62
C SER A 62 11.68 15.13 -5.49
N GLU A 63 10.64 14.41 -5.90
CA GLU A 63 10.71 13.33 -6.88
C GLU A 63 9.67 13.55 -7.96
N ALA A 64 10.10 13.47 -9.22
CA ALA A 64 9.22 13.50 -10.38
C ALA A 64 8.93 12.07 -10.85
N TRP A 65 7.66 11.79 -11.08
CA TRP A 65 7.15 10.50 -11.50
C TRP A 65 6.21 10.69 -12.68
N GLU A 66 6.42 9.93 -13.75
CA GLU A 66 5.51 9.85 -14.87
C GLU A 66 4.62 8.62 -14.69
N MET A 67 3.31 8.84 -14.55
CA MET A 67 2.33 7.77 -14.34
C MET A 67 1.75 7.37 -15.69
N ARG A 68 2.21 6.24 -16.24
CA ARG A 68 1.77 5.70 -17.52
C ARG A 68 0.89 4.48 -17.32
N ARG A 69 0.10 4.10 -18.33
CA ARG A 69 -0.64 2.83 -18.28
C ARG A 69 0.35 1.67 -18.36
N ASN A 70 0.10 0.61 -17.59
CA ASN A 70 0.81 -0.65 -17.75
C ASN A 70 0.45 -1.32 -19.10
N GLU A 71 1.17 -2.38 -19.47
CA GLU A 71 0.95 -3.10 -20.73
C GLU A 71 -0.47 -3.63 -20.89
N ARG A 72 -1.14 -3.97 -19.78
CA ARG A 72 -2.52 -4.48 -19.76
C ARG A 72 -3.59 -3.38 -19.83
N GLY A 73 -3.19 -2.12 -19.68
CA GLY A 73 -4.08 -0.96 -19.66
C GLY A 73 -5.03 -0.89 -18.45
N ASP A 74 -4.84 -1.74 -17.43
CA ASP A 74 -5.75 -1.86 -16.29
C ASP A 74 -5.27 -1.11 -15.03
N ALA A 75 -4.02 -0.66 -15.01
CA ALA A 75 -3.44 0.15 -13.95
C ALA A 75 -2.48 1.22 -14.47
N LEU A 76 -2.15 2.18 -13.59
CA LEU A 76 -1.04 3.11 -13.80
C LEU A 76 0.21 2.59 -13.11
N GLU A 77 1.33 2.67 -13.81
CA GLU A 77 2.67 2.39 -13.34
C GLU A 77 3.49 3.69 -13.35
N GLY A 78 4.23 3.93 -12.26
CA GLY A 78 5.03 5.14 -12.10
C GLY A 78 6.49 4.88 -12.46
N THR A 79 7.04 5.69 -13.36
CA THR A 79 8.48 5.70 -13.66
C THR A 79 9.09 6.99 -13.12
N LYS A 80 10.19 6.89 -12.36
CA LYS A 80 10.91 8.06 -11.84
C LYS A 80 11.66 8.74 -12.98
N VAL A 81 11.52 10.06 -13.07
CA VAL A 81 12.14 10.88 -14.13
C VAL A 81 12.96 12.03 -13.53
N PRO A 82 13.88 12.63 -14.29
CA PRO A 82 14.60 13.83 -13.87
C PRO A 82 13.66 15.01 -13.61
N LEU A 83 14.08 15.94 -12.73
CA LEU A 83 13.27 17.12 -12.38
C LEU A 83 13.42 18.25 -13.40
N GLU A 84 14.50 18.24 -14.17
CA GLU A 84 14.85 19.28 -15.14
C GLU A 84 13.78 19.36 -16.23
N GLY A 85 13.10 20.51 -16.31
CA GLY A 85 12.02 20.72 -17.27
C GLY A 85 10.73 19.95 -16.98
N PHE A 86 10.63 19.26 -15.84
CA PHE A 86 9.44 18.50 -15.46
C PHE A 86 8.25 19.43 -15.17
N ARG A 87 7.09 19.12 -15.77
CA ARG A 87 5.83 19.85 -15.56
C ARG A 87 4.81 18.94 -14.87
N PRO A 88 4.54 19.14 -13.57
CA PRO A 88 3.59 18.30 -12.85
C PRO A 88 2.15 18.65 -13.20
N ASP A 89 1.34 17.61 -13.41
CA ASP A 89 -0.12 17.71 -13.41
C ASP A 89 -0.67 17.64 -11.98
N LYS A 90 0.02 16.90 -11.11
CA LYS A 90 -0.33 16.74 -9.70
C LYS A 90 0.90 16.94 -8.82
N VAL A 91 0.68 17.59 -7.69
CA VAL A 91 1.69 17.76 -6.63
C VAL A 91 1.17 17.11 -5.36
N LYS A 92 2.00 16.28 -4.74
CA LYS A 92 1.73 15.65 -3.44
C LYS A 92 2.77 16.09 -2.44
N GLU A 93 2.34 16.56 -1.28
CA GLU A 93 3.22 16.94 -0.18
C GLU A 93 3.15 15.88 0.91
N GLU A 94 4.31 15.43 1.36
CA GLU A 94 4.44 14.40 2.38
C GLU A 94 5.44 14.82 3.46
N LEU A 95 5.04 14.68 4.72
CA LEU A 95 5.91 14.88 5.86
C LEU A 95 6.58 13.56 6.23
N ARG A 96 7.91 13.51 6.16
CA ARG A 96 8.71 12.38 6.63
C ARG A 96 9.31 12.67 8.00
N ALA A 97 9.40 11.65 8.85
CA ALA A 97 10.00 11.78 10.17
C ALA A 97 11.46 12.30 10.09
N THR A 98 12.27 11.70 9.22
CA THR A 98 13.67 12.09 8.99
C THR A 98 14.05 11.93 7.51
N CYS A 99 14.97 12.77 7.02
CA CYS A 99 15.64 12.57 5.74
C CYS A 99 16.87 11.65 5.91
N SER A 100 17.46 11.20 4.79
CA SER A 100 18.66 10.34 4.79
C SER A 100 19.81 10.95 5.60
N GLN A 101 20.11 12.23 5.39
CA GLN A 101 21.18 12.93 6.14
C GLN A 101 20.90 13.01 7.64
N CYS A 102 19.65 13.29 8.02
CA CYS A 102 19.25 13.30 9.43
C CYS A 102 19.36 11.91 10.05
N LYS A 103 18.96 10.87 9.30
CA LYS A 103 19.07 9.48 9.74
C LYS A 103 20.53 9.09 9.97
N GLU A 104 21.42 9.42 9.03
CA GLU A 104 22.86 9.16 9.17
C GLU A 104 23.48 9.93 10.35
N ARG A 105 23.11 11.20 10.52
CA ARG A 105 23.58 12.01 11.64
C ARG A 105 23.17 11.39 12.98
N LEU A 106 21.90 10.99 13.11
CA LEU A 106 21.39 10.36 14.33
C LEU A 106 22.11 9.04 14.65
N LEU A 107 22.46 8.26 13.63
CA LEU A 107 23.20 7.00 13.80
C LEU A 107 24.66 7.19 14.24
N ARG A 108 25.24 8.38 14.03
CA ARG A 108 26.61 8.69 14.46
C ARG A 108 26.70 9.24 15.88
N LEU A 109 25.57 9.61 16.48
CA LEU A 109 25.56 10.14 17.84
C LEU A 109 25.80 9.03 18.85
N SER A 110 26.56 9.34 19.89
CA SER A 110 26.68 8.45 21.05
C SER A 110 25.37 8.38 21.82
N LYS A 111 25.23 7.36 22.68
CA LYS A 111 24.05 7.21 23.54
C LYS A 111 23.88 8.43 24.45
N GLU A 112 24.99 8.95 24.97
CA GLU A 112 25.04 10.11 25.85
C GLU A 112 24.56 11.37 25.13
N GLU A 113 25.02 11.60 23.89
CA GLU A 113 24.59 12.74 23.07
C GLU A 113 23.11 12.68 22.70
N LEU A 114 22.58 11.48 22.44
CA LEU A 114 21.14 11.30 22.17
C LEU A 114 20.31 11.62 23.40
N VAL A 115 20.74 11.16 24.59
CA VAL A 115 20.05 11.44 25.86
C VAL A 115 20.08 12.93 26.16
N GLU A 116 21.21 13.61 26.00
CA GLU A 116 21.33 15.05 26.22
C GLU A 116 20.38 15.85 25.30
N LYS A 117 20.32 15.47 24.02
CA LYS A 117 19.39 16.09 23.04
C LYS A 117 17.93 15.84 23.36
N LEU A 118 17.58 14.66 23.87
CA LEU A 118 16.21 14.36 24.31
C LEU A 118 15.84 15.18 25.54
N LEU A 119 16.75 15.28 26.53
CA LEU A 119 16.53 16.04 27.76
C LEU A 119 16.41 17.56 27.50
N THR A 120 17.15 18.10 26.53
CA THR A 120 17.01 19.51 26.13
C THR A 120 15.66 19.76 25.46
N LYS A 121 15.21 18.86 24.58
CA LYS A 121 13.89 18.98 23.93
C LYS A 121 12.71 18.93 24.90
N VAL A 122 12.80 18.13 25.97
CA VAL A 122 11.74 18.03 27.00
C VAL A 122 11.63 19.31 27.84
N LYS A 123 12.70 20.11 27.96
CA LYS A 123 12.68 21.38 28.69
C LYS A 123 12.07 22.55 27.91
N GLU A 124 11.90 22.40 26.59
CA GLU A 124 11.34 23.42 25.70
C GLU A 124 9.81 23.27 25.47
N VAL A 125 9.18 22.27 26.08
CA VAL A 125 7.72 21.99 26.04
C VAL A 125 7.12 22.27 27.41
#